data_AF-G3BEY2-F1
#
_entry.id   AF-G3BEY2-F1
#
_cell.length_a   1.000
_cell.length_b   1.000
_cell.length_c   1.000
_cell.angle_alpha   90.00
_cell.angle_beta   90.00
_cell.angle_gamma   90.00
#
_symmetry.space_group_name_H-M   'P 1'
#
loop_
_entity.id
_entity.type
_entity.pdbx_description
1 polymer ?
#
loop_
_entity_poly.entity_id
_entity_poly.type
_entity_poly.pdbx_seq_one_letter_code
_entity_poly.pdbx_strand_id
1 'polypeptide(L)'
;MSRPSYTCEQVKAHCQPKDLWMIVYNKVYDLTNFIELHPGGIEVMIDCGGVDATEAFDDVAHSDYALDMLQPYFVGDLVPWEHRPYKTARAQFQEADKRKEQLKRERATLARQRKKNKLWKRRVERITLVVLSMVAFGTVLFYFLLQRMKLNYYSDI
;
A
#
# COMPACT_ATOMS: atom_id res chain seq x y z
N MET A 1 28.95 -19.06 -2.66
CA MET A 1 29.86 -18.44 -3.63
C MET A 1 29.21 -17.16 -4.12
N SER A 2 29.89 -16.02 -4.04
CA SER A 2 29.40 -14.78 -4.66
C SER A 2 29.27 -15.04 -6.16
N ARG A 3 28.09 -14.77 -6.72
CA ARG A 3 27.91 -14.84 -8.18
C ARG A 3 28.61 -13.63 -8.82
N PRO A 4 29.06 -13.76 -10.08
CA PRO A 4 29.69 -12.65 -10.77
C PRO A 4 28.69 -11.49 -10.95
N SER A 5 29.22 -10.27 -10.95
CA SER A 5 28.47 -9.06 -11.28
C SER A 5 28.95 -8.49 -12.60
N TYR A 6 28.03 -8.00 -13.41
CA TYR A 6 28.30 -7.46 -14.74
C TYR A 6 27.87 -6.00 -14.85
N THR A 7 28.58 -5.21 -15.66
CA THR A 7 28.15 -3.86 -16.06
C THR A 7 27.30 -3.92 -17.32
N CYS A 8 26.49 -2.88 -17.56
CA CYS A 8 25.74 -2.68 -18.80
C CYS A 8 26.67 -2.73 -20.01
N GLU A 9 27.88 -2.19 -19.89
CA GLU A 9 28.87 -2.20 -20.97
C GLU A 9 29.36 -3.61 -21.32
N GLN A 10 29.57 -4.46 -20.31
CA GLN A 10 29.90 -5.86 -20.52
C GLN A 10 28.75 -6.60 -21.20
N VAL A 11 27.51 -6.41 -20.73
CA VAL A 11 26.32 -7.03 -21.35
C VAL A 11 26.14 -6.57 -22.79
N LYS A 12 26.43 -5.30 -23.10
CA LYS A 12 26.31 -4.72 -24.44
C LYS A 12 27.22 -5.38 -25.48
N ALA A 13 28.32 -6.00 -25.06
CA ALA A 13 29.17 -6.76 -25.97
C ALA A 13 28.49 -8.04 -26.50
N HIS A 14 27.50 -8.56 -25.77
CA HIS A 14 26.76 -9.79 -26.06
C HIS A 14 25.42 -9.49 -26.74
N CYS A 15 25.47 -8.93 -27.95
CA CYS A 15 24.30 -8.49 -28.72
C CYS A 15 24.06 -9.29 -30.01
N GLN A 16 24.75 -10.40 -30.21
CA GLN A 16 24.69 -11.19 -31.44
C GLN A 16 23.78 -12.41 -31.25
N PRO A 17 23.12 -12.95 -32.29
CA PRO A 17 22.25 -14.13 -32.14
C PRO A 17 22.93 -15.37 -31.57
N LYS A 18 24.25 -15.49 -31.74
CA LYS A 18 25.07 -16.60 -31.21
C LYS A 18 25.77 -16.26 -29.89
N ASP A 19 25.54 -15.07 -29.36
CA ASP A 19 26.10 -14.55 -28.11
C ASP A 19 25.19 -13.41 -27.62
N LEU A 20 24.04 -13.78 -27.04
CA LEU A 20 22.93 -12.89 -26.76
C LEU A 20 22.65 -12.84 -25.26
N TRP A 21 23.00 -11.74 -24.62
CA TRP A 21 22.67 -11.51 -23.21
C TRP A 21 21.66 -10.39 -23.06
N MET A 22 20.84 -10.45 -22.02
CA MET A 22 19.89 -9.40 -21.67
C MET A 22 19.83 -9.18 -20.17
N ILE A 23 19.49 -7.95 -19.78
CA ILE A 23 19.18 -7.61 -18.39
C ILE A 23 17.66 -7.63 -18.22
N VAL A 24 17.18 -8.37 -17.22
CA VAL A 24 15.77 -8.37 -16.80
C VAL A 24 15.72 -8.23 -15.28
N TYR A 25 15.10 -7.16 -14.78
CA TYR A 25 15.01 -6.81 -13.35
C TYR A 25 16.37 -6.79 -12.62
N ASN A 26 17.36 -6.08 -13.19
CA ASN A 26 18.75 -5.99 -12.68
C ASN A 26 19.50 -7.34 -12.60
N LYS A 27 19.02 -8.36 -13.32
CA LYS A 27 19.67 -9.67 -13.44
C LYS A 27 20.08 -9.90 -14.87
N VAL A 28 21.24 -10.53 -15.05
CA VAL A 28 21.82 -10.80 -16.36
C VAL A 28 21.59 -12.26 -16.73
N TYR A 29 21.11 -12.48 -17.95
CA TYR A 29 20.80 -13.80 -18.50
C TYR A 29 21.49 -14.00 -19.84
N ASP A 30 22.08 -15.18 -20.04
CA ASP A 30 22.61 -15.63 -21.33
C ASP A 30 21.53 -16.42 -22.07
N LEU A 31 20.94 -15.79 -23.08
CA LEU A 31 19.78 -16.29 -23.80
C LEU A 31 20.17 -16.83 -25.18
N THR A 32 21.46 -17.07 -25.41
CA THR A 32 21.99 -17.62 -26.67
C THR A 32 21.27 -18.90 -27.09
N ASN A 33 21.03 -19.82 -26.14
CA ASN A 33 20.33 -21.09 -26.40
C ASN A 33 18.80 -20.98 -26.29
N PHE A 34 18.28 -19.84 -25.83
CA PHE A 34 16.84 -19.62 -25.66
C PHE A 34 16.22 -18.91 -26.86
N ILE A 35 17.03 -18.27 -27.70
CA ILE A 35 16.55 -17.40 -28.78
C ILE A 35 15.51 -18.06 -29.71
N GLU A 36 15.74 -19.33 -30.10
CA GLU A 36 14.84 -20.08 -30.98
C GLU A 36 13.61 -20.66 -30.25
N LEU A 37 13.66 -20.73 -28.91
CA LEU A 37 12.58 -21.27 -28.07
C LEU A 37 11.61 -20.19 -27.60
N HIS A 38 11.90 -18.92 -27.89
CA HIS A 38 11.08 -17.80 -27.44
C HIS A 38 9.73 -17.72 -28.16
N PRO A 39 8.60 -17.84 -27.42
CA PRO A 39 7.26 -17.82 -28.03
C PRO A 39 6.91 -16.51 -28.76
N GLY A 40 7.55 -15.39 -28.38
CA GLY A 40 7.38 -14.09 -29.04
C GLY A 40 8.21 -13.91 -30.31
N GLY A 41 8.97 -14.93 -30.72
CA GLY A 41 9.82 -14.90 -31.90
C GLY A 41 11.24 -14.40 -31.63
N ILE A 42 12.13 -14.67 -32.58
CA ILE A 42 13.57 -14.37 -32.50
C ILE A 42 13.83 -12.87 -32.67
N GLU A 43 13.07 -12.18 -33.52
CA GLU A 43 13.31 -10.79 -33.91
C GLU A 43 13.37 -9.85 -32.69
N VAL A 44 12.38 -9.96 -31.81
CA VAL A 44 12.30 -9.12 -30.59
C VAL A 44 13.45 -9.37 -29.61
N MET A 45 14.01 -10.59 -29.60
CA MET A 45 15.17 -10.90 -28.75
C MET A 45 16.46 -10.31 -29.31
N ILE A 46 16.61 -10.26 -30.63
CA ILE A 46 17.78 -9.64 -31.28
C ILE A 46 17.72 -8.13 -31.05
N ASP A 47 16.56 -7.51 -31.19
CA ASP A 47 16.38 -6.06 -30.99
C ASP A 47 16.69 -5.63 -29.55
N CYS A 48 16.41 -6.50 -28.58
CA CYS A 48 16.69 -6.27 -27.15
C CYS A 48 18.06 -6.83 -26.71
N GLY A 49 18.87 -7.33 -27.63
CA GLY A 49 20.16 -7.94 -27.34
C GLY A 49 21.17 -6.96 -26.75
N GLY A 50 21.86 -7.37 -25.69
CA GLY A 50 22.91 -6.59 -25.04
C GLY A 50 22.41 -5.37 -24.26
N VAL A 51 21.10 -5.24 -24.04
CA VAL A 51 20.52 -4.12 -23.30
C VAL A 51 19.62 -4.58 -22.16
N ASP A 52 19.09 -3.60 -21.42
CA ASP A 52 18.08 -3.84 -20.42
C ASP A 52 16.71 -3.97 -21.06
N ALA A 53 16.24 -5.21 -21.12
CA ALA A 53 14.98 -5.60 -21.73
C ALA A 53 13.82 -5.61 -20.72
N THR A 54 14.02 -5.10 -19.50
CA THR A 54 12.98 -5.13 -18.45
C THR A 54 11.70 -4.43 -18.86
N GLU A 55 11.80 -3.25 -19.49
CA GLU A 55 10.64 -2.48 -19.97
C GLU A 55 9.89 -3.25 -21.06
N ALA A 56 10.61 -3.75 -22.08
CA ALA A 56 10.03 -4.57 -23.13
C ALA A 56 9.39 -5.85 -22.57
N PHE A 57 9.98 -6.47 -21.55
CA PHE A 57 9.44 -7.65 -20.88
C PHE A 57 8.12 -7.34 -20.16
N ASP A 58 8.05 -6.21 -19.44
CA ASP A 58 6.88 -5.75 -18.70
C ASP A 58 5.75 -5.26 -19.62
N ASP A 59 6.08 -4.61 -20.75
CA ASP A 59 5.09 -4.03 -21.67
C ASP A 59 4.19 -5.07 -22.34
N VAL A 60 4.74 -6.26 -22.62
CA VAL A 60 3.96 -7.41 -23.12
C VAL A 60 3.34 -8.24 -21.99
N ALA A 61 3.49 -7.81 -20.73
CA ALA A 61 2.92 -8.44 -19.54
C ALA A 61 3.24 -9.95 -19.46
N HIS A 62 4.52 -10.30 -19.61
CA HIS A 62 4.98 -11.68 -19.46
C HIS A 62 4.53 -12.26 -18.10
N SER A 63 4.05 -13.51 -18.13
CA SER A 63 3.61 -14.21 -16.92
C SER A 63 4.79 -14.56 -15.99
N ASP A 64 4.49 -14.85 -14.72
CA ASP A 64 5.50 -15.36 -13.76
C ASP A 64 6.22 -16.62 -14.28
N TYR A 65 5.53 -17.46 -15.06
CA TYR A 65 6.13 -18.64 -15.68
C TYR A 65 7.24 -18.28 -16.68
N ALA A 66 7.13 -17.14 -17.39
CA ALA A 66 8.19 -16.68 -18.28
C ALA A 66 9.45 -16.27 -17.51
N LEU A 67 9.31 -15.73 -16.30
CA LEU A 67 10.45 -15.46 -15.42
C LEU A 67 11.09 -16.74 -14.89
N ASP A 68 10.28 -17.77 -14.61
CA ASP A 68 10.78 -19.08 -14.21
C ASP A 68 11.57 -19.75 -15.34
N MET A 69 11.14 -19.56 -16.60
CA MET A 69 11.87 -20.02 -17.79
C MET A 69 13.24 -19.36 -17.97
N LEU A 70 13.46 -18.15 -17.44
CA LEU A 70 14.75 -17.46 -17.48
C LEU A 70 15.76 -17.99 -16.43
N GLN A 71 15.29 -18.64 -15.36
CA GLN A 71 16.16 -19.08 -14.25
C GLN A 71 17.37 -19.93 -14.68
N PRO A 72 17.24 -20.90 -15.62
CA PRO A 72 18.37 -21.71 -16.07
C PRO A 72 19.44 -20.91 -16.82
N TYR A 73 19.07 -19.76 -17.39
CA TYR A 73 19.92 -18.89 -18.21
C TYR A 73 20.62 -17.80 -17.40
N PHE A 74 20.41 -17.76 -16.08
CA PHE A 74 20.95 -16.72 -15.22
C PHE A 74 22.47 -16.86 -15.05
N VAL A 75 23.21 -15.81 -15.40
CA VAL A 75 24.68 -15.78 -15.30
C VAL A 75 25.18 -14.97 -14.12
N GLY A 76 24.49 -13.90 -13.74
CA GLY A 76 24.91 -13.04 -12.64
C GLY A 76 24.01 -11.82 -12.43
N ASP A 77 24.36 -11.01 -11.46
CA ASP A 77 23.60 -9.79 -11.14
C ASP A 77 24.24 -8.57 -11.84
N LEU A 78 23.43 -7.57 -12.17
CA LEU A 78 23.95 -6.28 -12.60
C LEU A 78 24.70 -5.63 -11.42
N VAL A 79 25.70 -4.79 -11.69
CA VAL A 79 26.39 -4.03 -10.64
C VAL A 79 25.43 -3.08 -9.90
N PRO A 80 25.52 -2.95 -8.55
CA PRO A 80 24.56 -2.19 -7.75
C PRO A 80 24.38 -0.72 -8.16
N TRP A 81 25.42 -0.07 -8.67
CA TRP A 81 25.36 1.35 -9.08
C TRP A 81 24.69 1.57 -10.44
N GLU A 82 24.43 0.51 -11.21
CA GLU A 82 23.65 0.57 -12.46
C GLU A 82 22.25 -0.01 -12.28
N HIS A 83 21.89 -0.44 -11.07
CA HIS A 83 20.54 -0.93 -10.78
C HIS A 83 19.51 0.15 -11.03
N ARG A 84 18.44 -0.21 -11.74
CA ARG A 84 17.26 0.63 -11.86
C ARG A 84 16.18 0.18 -10.86
N PRO A 85 15.32 1.10 -10.40
CA PRO A 85 14.27 0.77 -9.44
C PRO A 85 13.09 0.08 -10.13
N TYR A 86 13.28 -1.18 -10.52
CA TYR A 86 12.21 -1.99 -11.09
C TYR A 86 11.27 -2.51 -10.01
N LYS A 87 9.95 -2.36 -10.24
CA LYS A 87 8.93 -3.07 -9.48
C LYS A 87 8.32 -4.12 -10.40
N THR A 88 8.68 -5.39 -10.18
CA THR A 88 8.06 -6.51 -10.88
C THR A 88 6.54 -6.44 -10.78
N ALA A 89 5.82 -6.85 -11.84
CA ALA A 89 4.36 -6.86 -11.85
C ALA A 89 3.80 -7.57 -10.59
N ARG A 90 4.38 -8.72 -10.24
CA ARG A 90 4.06 -9.48 -9.03
C ARG A 90 4.21 -8.67 -7.74
N ALA A 91 5.31 -7.93 -7.57
CA ALA A 91 5.51 -7.10 -6.37
C ALA A 91 4.46 -5.97 -6.29
N GLN A 92 4.12 -5.36 -7.43
CA GLN A 92 3.09 -4.31 -7.50
C GLN A 92 1.70 -4.85 -7.10
N PHE A 93 1.30 -6.02 -7.63
CA PHE A 93 0.03 -6.65 -7.27
C PHE A 93 -0.04 -7.00 -5.78
N GLN A 94 1.02 -7.59 -5.22
CA GLN A 94 1.07 -7.91 -3.79
C GLN A 94 0.99 -6.68 -2.90
N GLU A 95 1.65 -5.58 -3.27
CA GLU A 95 1.58 -4.31 -2.55
C GLU A 95 0.16 -3.72 -2.61
N ALA A 96 -0.49 -3.77 -3.78
CA ALA A 96 -1.87 -3.30 -3.96
C ALA A 96 -2.88 -4.08 -3.11
N ASP A 97 -2.77 -5.41 -3.05
CA ASP A 97 -3.68 -6.25 -2.26
C ASP A 97 -3.48 -6.08 -0.76
N LYS A 98 -2.22 -5.97 -0.30
CA LYS A 98 -1.91 -5.59 1.09
C LYS A 98 -2.52 -4.24 1.44
N ARG A 99 -2.42 -3.26 0.54
CA ARG A 99 -3.00 -1.92 0.71
C ARG A 99 -4.53 -1.97 0.79
N LYS A 100 -5.20 -2.76 -0.05
CA LYS A 100 -6.67 -2.95 0.02
C LYS A 100 -7.10 -3.53 1.37
N GLU A 101 -6.40 -4.56 1.85
CA GLU A 101 -6.69 -5.17 3.15
C GLU A 101 -6.41 -4.21 4.31
N GLN A 102 -5.33 -3.42 4.24
CA GLN A 102 -5.07 -2.36 5.21
C GLN A 102 -6.20 -1.32 5.21
N LEU A 103 -6.62 -0.81 4.05
CA LEU A 103 -7.72 0.14 3.95
C LEU A 103 -9.03 -0.42 4.51
N LYS A 104 -9.31 -1.71 4.26
CA LYS A 104 -10.49 -2.39 4.79
C LYS A 104 -10.46 -2.44 6.32
N ARG A 105 -9.30 -2.75 6.90
CA ARG A 105 -9.09 -2.73 8.37
C ARG A 105 -9.25 -1.33 8.94
N GLU A 106 -8.62 -0.32 8.34
CA GLU A 106 -8.75 1.08 8.75
C GLU A 106 -10.19 1.59 8.66
N ARG A 107 -10.91 1.27 7.59
CA ARG A 107 -12.34 1.61 7.45
C ARG A 107 -13.19 0.94 8.53
N ALA A 108 -12.90 -0.32 8.86
CA ALA A 108 -13.60 -1.03 9.93
C ALA A 108 -13.33 -0.44 11.32
N THR A 109 -12.07 -0.06 11.62
CA THR A 109 -11.72 0.58 12.89
C THR A 109 -12.34 1.96 13.01
N LEU A 110 -12.30 2.77 11.95
CA LEU A 110 -12.96 4.08 11.89
C LEU A 110 -14.47 3.95 12.05
N ALA A 111 -15.11 2.98 11.41
CA ALA A 111 -16.54 2.74 11.58
C ALA A 111 -16.89 2.40 13.03
N ARG A 112 -16.07 1.57 13.71
CA ARG A 112 -16.23 1.24 15.12
C ARG A 112 -16.05 2.46 16.03
N GLN A 113 -15.03 3.28 15.77
CA GLN A 113 -14.79 4.53 16.50
C GLN A 113 -15.94 5.53 16.30
N ARG A 114 -16.41 5.71 15.06
CA ARG A 114 -17.57 6.58 14.76
C ARG A 114 -18.81 6.15 15.52
N LYS A 115 -19.09 4.84 15.60
CA LYS A 115 -20.21 4.30 16.41
C LYS A 115 -20.03 4.61 17.91
N LYS A 116 -18.82 4.39 18.46
CA LYS A 116 -18.51 4.69 19.88
C LYS A 116 -18.67 6.18 20.19
N ASN A 117 -18.14 7.05 19.32
CA ASN A 117 -18.22 8.50 19.48
C ASN A 117 -19.68 8.98 19.38
N LYS A 118 -20.47 8.44 18.44
CA LYS A 118 -21.91 8.72 18.34
C LYS A 118 -22.66 8.32 19.60
N LEU A 119 -22.36 7.15 20.17
CA LEU A 119 -22.99 6.68 21.41
C LEU A 119 -22.58 7.54 22.61
N TRP A 120 -21.29 7.88 22.73
CA TRP A 120 -20.79 8.75 23.78
C TRP A 120 -21.44 10.12 23.73
N LYS A 121 -21.54 10.74 22.54
CA LYS A 121 -22.21 12.03 22.35
C LYS A 121 -23.67 11.98 22.83
N ARG A 122 -24.43 10.94 22.47
CA ARG A 122 -25.80 10.74 22.97
C ARG A 122 -25.88 10.55 24.48
N ARG A 123 -24.90 9.87 25.09
CA ARG A 123 -24.82 9.71 26.55
C ARG A 123 -24.56 11.05 27.24
N VAL A 124 -23.59 11.82 26.72
CA VAL A 124 -23.27 13.16 27.21
C VAL A 124 -24.48 14.08 27.08
N GLU A 125 -25.11 14.15 25.90
CA GLU A 125 -26.33 14.96 25.68
C GLU A 125 -27.44 14.62 26.69
N ARG A 126 -27.71 13.33 26.97
CA ARG A 126 -28.70 12.94 27.98
C ARG A 126 -28.31 13.35 29.39
N ILE A 127 -27.06 13.16 29.78
CA ILE A 127 -26.58 13.56 31.11
C ILE A 127 -26.68 15.08 31.28
N THR A 128 -26.26 15.84 30.27
CA THR A 128 -26.34 17.30 30.28
C THR A 128 -27.79 17.78 30.45
N LEU A 129 -28.75 17.19 29.74
CA LEU A 129 -30.17 17.55 29.88
C LEU A 129 -30.73 17.27 31.27
N VAL A 130 -30.34 16.14 31.89
CA VAL A 130 -30.76 15.80 33.27
C VAL A 130 -30.16 16.77 34.29
N VAL A 131 -28.88 17.12 34.16
CA VAL A 131 -28.22 18.08 35.06
C VAL A 131 -28.88 19.46 34.93
N LEU A 132 -29.14 19.93 33.71
CA LEU A 132 -29.81 21.20 33.47
C LEU A 132 -31.23 21.24 34.06
N SER A 133 -32.00 20.15 33.97
CA SER A 133 -33.34 20.09 34.55
C SER A 133 -33.32 20.07 36.07
N MET A 134 -32.38 19.35 36.70
CA MET A 134 -32.21 19.35 38.16
C MET A 134 -31.85 20.73 38.70
N VAL A 135 -30.97 21.47 38.01
CA VAL A 135 -30.61 22.84 38.37
C VAL A 135 -31.82 23.77 38.26
N ALA A 136 -32.57 23.73 37.16
CA ALA A 136 -33.76 24.56 36.98
C ALA A 136 -34.86 24.25 37.99
N PHE A 137 -35.07 22.98 38.32
CA PHE A 137 -36.03 22.59 39.35
C PHE A 137 -35.59 23.08 40.74
N GLY A 138 -34.30 22.94 41.06
CA GLY A 138 -33.72 23.43 42.30
C GLY A 138 -33.86 24.94 42.47
N THR A 139 -33.62 25.73 41.41
CA THR A 139 -33.79 27.19 41.45
C THR A 139 -35.24 27.60 41.65
N VAL A 140 -36.20 26.92 41.01
CA VAL A 140 -37.64 27.17 41.21
C VAL A 140 -38.07 26.82 42.62
N LEU A 141 -37.67 25.66 43.15
CA LEU A 141 -37.98 25.26 44.52
C LEU A 141 -37.40 26.25 45.53
N PHE A 142 -36.16 26.68 45.32
CA PHE A 142 -35.52 27.70 46.15
C PHE A 142 -36.28 29.02 46.12
N TYR A 143 -36.72 29.46 44.93
CA TYR A 143 -37.54 30.66 44.79
C TYR A 143 -38.86 30.55 45.57
N PHE A 144 -39.56 29.41 45.49
CA PHE A 144 -40.78 29.17 46.27
C PHE A 144 -40.53 29.18 47.78
N LEU A 145 -39.41 28.62 48.24
CA LEU A 145 -39.03 28.68 49.66
C LEU A 145 -38.81 30.12 50.12
N LEU A 146 -38.11 30.95 49.32
CA LEU A 146 -37.93 32.37 49.62
C LEU A 146 -39.26 33.12 49.68
N GLN A 147 -40.18 32.86 48.74
CA GLN A 147 -41.51 33.46 48.76
C GLN A 147 -42.29 33.06 50.03
N ARG A 148 -42.23 31.79 50.43
CA ARG A 148 -42.88 31.30 51.65
C ARG A 148 -42.30 31.95 52.91
N MET A 149 -40.97 32.09 52.98
CA MET A 149 -40.32 32.80 54.09
C MET A 149 -40.75 34.28 54.14
N LYS A 150 -40.84 34.96 52.99
CA LYS A 150 -41.28 36.36 52.92
C LYS A 150 -42.74 36.53 53.34
N LEU A 151 -43.62 35.61 52.95
CA LEU A 151 -45.04 35.59 53.36
C LEU A 151 -45.18 35.44 54.88
N ASN A 152 -44.46 34.48 55.49
CA ASN A 152 -44.47 34.29 56.94
C ASN A 152 -43.92 35.49 57.71
N TYR A 153 -42.86 36.13 57.22
CA TYR A 153 -42.30 37.32 57.85
C TYR A 153 -43.27 38.51 57.85
N TYR A 154 -44.08 38.65 56.79
CA TYR A 154 -45.08 39.73 56.68
C TYR A 154 -46.37 39.49 57.47
N SER A 155 -46.66 38.25 57.86
CA SER A 155 -47.80 37.93 58.74
C SER A 155 -47.52 38.14 60.22
N ASP A 156 -46.23 38.22 60.61
CA ASP A 156 -45.79 38.42 62.00
C ASP A 156 -45.51 39.91 62.34
N ILE A 157 -45.76 40.83 61.41
CA ILE A 157 -45.69 42.31 61.58
C ILE A 157 -47.10 42.87 61.49
#